data_AF-A0A957UKE3-F1
#
_entry.id   AF-A0A957UKE3-F1
#
_cell.length_a   1.000
_cell.length_b   1.000
_cell.length_c   1.000
_cell.angle_alpha   90.00
_cell.angle_beta   90.00
_cell.angle_gamma   90.00
#
_symmetry.space_group_name_H-M   'P 1'
#
loop_
_entity.id
_entity.type
_entity.pdbx_description
1 polymer ?
#
loop_
_entity_poly.entity_id
_entity_poly.type
_entity_poly.pdbx_seq_one_letter_code
_entity_poly.pdbx_strand_id
1 'polypeptide(L)'
;MLSITTDYATDHGDPEPYLRAIAEAGFTHIHWCHHWRADFLYADAEIEQIGRWLKQYGLILNDVHGSEGIEKFWYSPKEYARQAGV
;
A
#
# COMPACT_ATOMS: atom_id res chain seq x y z
N MET A 1 -9.53 13.44 -12.47
CA MET A 1 -9.66 11.98 -12.34
C MET A 1 -9.79 11.65 -10.87
N LEU A 2 -10.74 10.82 -10.47
CA LEU A 2 -10.95 10.48 -9.05
C LEU A 2 -10.06 9.30 -8.68
N SER A 3 -9.34 9.42 -7.57
CA SER A 3 -8.45 8.41 -7.01
C SER A 3 -8.81 8.23 -5.54
N ILE A 4 -8.58 7.03 -5.00
CA ILE A 4 -8.80 6.72 -3.59
C ILE A 4 -7.60 5.97 -3.03
N THR A 5 -7.32 6.13 -1.74
CA THR A 5 -6.26 5.41 -1.06
C THR A 5 -6.73 3.99 -0.71
N THR A 6 -5.86 3.00 -0.85
CA THR A 6 -6.23 1.59 -0.60
C THR A 6 -6.51 1.29 0.87
N ASP A 7 -6.04 2.14 1.79
CA ASP A 7 -6.19 2.04 3.25
C ASP A 7 -7.50 2.66 3.79
N TYR A 8 -8.42 3.08 2.91
CA TYR A 8 -9.67 3.76 3.33
C TYR A 8 -10.50 2.99 4.37
N ALA A 9 -10.35 1.66 4.43
CA ALA A 9 -11.00 0.78 5.40
C ALA A 9 -10.00 0.18 6.40
N THR A 10 -8.88 -0.34 5.90
CA THR A 10 -7.77 -0.87 6.69
C THR A 10 -6.52 -0.90 5.84
N ASP A 11 -5.35 -0.78 6.46
CA ASP A 11 -4.04 -0.86 5.81
C ASP A 11 -3.33 -2.20 6.06
N HIS A 12 -3.98 -3.20 6.65
CA HIS A 12 -3.40 -4.51 6.95
C HIS A 12 -4.29 -5.66 6.46
N GLY A 13 -3.69 -6.84 6.32
CA GLY A 13 -4.38 -8.05 5.86
C GLY A 13 -4.50 -8.10 4.34
N ASP A 14 -5.52 -8.81 3.85
CA ASP A 14 -5.75 -9.01 2.41
C ASP A 14 -6.38 -7.75 1.78
N PRO A 15 -5.69 -7.07 0.84
CA PRO A 15 -6.23 -5.89 0.17
C PRO A 15 -7.29 -6.21 -0.90
N GLU A 16 -7.41 -7.47 -1.35
CA GLU A 16 -8.26 -7.84 -2.50
C GLU A 16 -9.73 -7.39 -2.38
N PRO A 17 -10.43 -7.61 -1.23
CA PRO A 17 -11.84 -7.25 -1.14
C PRO A 17 -12.07 -5.74 -1.29
N TYR A 18 -11.11 -4.94 -0.83
CA TYR A 18 -11.15 -3.49 -0.88
C TYR A 18 -10.83 -2.96 -2.28
N LEU A 19 -9.89 -3.58 -2.99
CA LEU A 19 -9.63 -3.26 -4.40
C LEU A 19 -10.86 -3.51 -5.28
N ARG A 20 -11.55 -4.64 -5.05
CA ARG A 20 -12.83 -4.93 -5.73
C ARG A 20 -13.88 -3.88 -5.41
N ALA A 21 -14.07 -3.53 -4.13
CA ALA A 21 -15.04 -2.52 -3.72
C ALA A 21 -14.77 -1.13 -4.32
N ILE A 22 -13.50 -0.74 -4.43
CA ILE A 22 -13.07 0.50 -5.10
C ILE A 22 -13.51 0.51 -6.56
N ALA A 23 -13.27 -0.59 -7.29
CA ALA A 23 -13.66 -0.71 -8.69
C ALA A 23 -15.20 -0.73 -8.86
N GLU A 24 -15.92 -1.47 -8.02
CA GLU A 24 -17.40 -1.51 -8.00
C GLU A 24 -18.02 -0.14 -7.70
N ALA A 25 -17.34 0.70 -6.91
CA ALA A 25 -17.74 2.07 -6.64
C ALA A 25 -17.45 3.04 -7.81
N GLY A 26 -16.82 2.58 -8.89
CA GLY A 26 -16.57 3.35 -10.10
C GLY A 26 -15.25 4.13 -10.12
N PHE A 27 -14.36 3.90 -9.16
CA PHE A 27 -12.99 4.43 -9.25
C PHE A 27 -12.20 3.66 -10.29
N THR A 28 -11.31 4.38 -10.96
CA THR A 28 -10.39 3.80 -11.94
C THR A 28 -8.94 3.94 -11.51
N HIS A 29 -8.65 4.69 -10.45
CA HIS A 29 -7.30 4.99 -9.99
C HIS A 29 -7.19 4.85 -8.48
N ILE A 30 -6.00 4.45 -8.03
CA ILE A 30 -5.66 4.28 -6.62
C ILE A 30 -4.33 4.94 -6.27
N HIS A 31 -4.21 5.35 -5.01
CA HIS A 31 -2.94 5.57 -4.32
C HIS A 31 -2.72 4.37 -3.41
N TRP A 32 -1.63 3.62 -3.61
CA TRP A 32 -1.33 2.48 -2.76
C TRP A 32 -0.83 2.94 -1.38
N CYS A 33 -1.69 2.79 -0.38
CA CYS A 33 -1.42 3.14 1.02
C CYS A 33 -1.52 1.93 1.95
N HIS A 34 -1.67 0.72 1.40
CA HIS A 34 -1.67 -0.50 2.22
C HIS A 34 -0.31 -0.64 2.91
N HIS A 35 -0.32 -1.04 4.18
CA HIS A 35 0.83 -1.00 5.08
C HIS A 35 1.42 0.41 5.26
N TRP A 36 0.57 1.42 5.47
CA TRP A 36 0.97 2.82 5.66
C TRP A 36 2.05 2.99 6.74
N ARG A 37 1.91 2.26 7.85
CA ARG A 37 2.86 2.29 8.98
C ARG A 37 3.20 0.87 9.44
N ALA A 38 4.05 0.21 8.67
CA ALA A 38 4.57 -1.12 9.00
C ALA A 38 6.05 -1.28 8.60
N ASP A 39 6.76 -2.22 9.24
CA ASP A 39 8.11 -2.61 8.80
C ASP A 39 8.11 -3.64 7.65
N PHE A 40 6.95 -3.80 7.01
CA PHE A 40 6.71 -4.79 5.97
C PHE A 40 7.28 -4.32 4.63
N LEU A 41 8.08 -5.17 3.99
CA LEU A 41 8.56 -4.97 2.63
C LEU A 41 7.98 -6.06 1.74
N TYR A 42 7.33 -5.65 0.65
CA TYR A 42 6.80 -6.58 -0.33
C TYR A 42 7.93 -7.32 -1.04
N ALA A 43 7.78 -8.64 -1.12
CA ALA A 43 8.56 -9.47 -2.03
C ALA A 43 7.98 -9.41 -3.46
N ASP A 44 8.78 -9.84 -4.44
CA ASP A 44 8.38 -9.85 -5.86
C ASP A 44 7.04 -10.57 -6.08
N ALA A 45 6.82 -11.70 -5.42
CA ALA A 45 5.57 -12.47 -5.54
C ALA A 45 4.32 -11.68 -5.09
N GLU A 46 4.47 -10.82 -4.08
CA GLU A 46 3.39 -9.98 -3.57
C GLU A 46 3.11 -8.83 -4.52
N ILE A 47 4.17 -8.19 -5.03
CA ILE A 47 4.08 -7.13 -6.05
C ILE A 47 3.38 -7.67 -7.31
N GLU A 48 3.76 -8.87 -7.76
CA GLU A 48 3.12 -9.54 -8.90
C GLU A 48 1.64 -9.83 -8.64
N GLN A 49 1.29 -10.30 -7.44
CA GLN A 49 -0.11 -10.57 -7.09
C GLN A 49 -0.95 -9.29 -7.05
N ILE A 50 -0.40 -8.20 -6.48
CA ILE A 50 -1.04 -6.88 -6.51
C ILE A 50 -1.27 -6.45 -7.95
N GLY A 51 -0.26 -6.58 -8.83
CA GLY A 51 -0.40 -6.27 -10.25
C GLY A 51 -1.49 -7.06 -10.96
N ARG A 52 -1.66 -8.36 -10.62
CA ARG A 52 -2.77 -9.18 -11.15
C ARG A 52 -4.14 -8.64 -10.73
N TRP A 53 -4.30 -8.26 -9.47
CA TRP A 53 -5.57 -7.68 -8.99
C TRP A 53 -5.86 -6.33 -9.62
N LEU A 54 -4.88 -5.43 -9.71
CA LEU A 54 -5.08 -4.14 -10.37
C LEU A 54 -5.53 -4.32 -11.82
N LYS A 55 -4.91 -5.25 -12.56
CA LYS A 55 -5.33 -5.58 -13.92
C LYS A 55 -6.73 -6.20 -13.98
N GLN A 56 -7.04 -7.12 -13.07
CA GLN A 56 -8.34 -7.78 -12.98
C GLN A 56 -9.47 -6.78 -12.74
N TYR A 57 -9.24 -5.77 -11.90
CA TYR A 57 -10.23 -4.76 -11.52
C TYR A 57 -10.17 -3.48 -12.35
N GLY A 58 -9.28 -3.40 -13.35
CA GLY A 58 -9.14 -2.22 -14.19
C GLY A 58 -8.63 -0.98 -13.43
N LEU A 59 -7.84 -1.18 -12.38
CA LEU A 59 -7.34 -0.13 -11.51
C LEU A 59 -5.95 0.38 -11.94
N ILE A 60 -5.92 1.70 -12.07
CA ILE A 60 -4.85 2.68 -12.22
C ILE A 60 -3.92 2.91 -11.03
N LEU A 61 -2.71 2.35 -10.93
CA LEU A 61 -1.80 2.82 -9.87
C LEU A 61 -1.26 4.21 -10.21
N ASN A 62 -1.65 5.23 -9.44
CA ASN A 62 -1.17 6.60 -9.61
C ASN A 62 0.12 6.85 -8.83
N ASP A 63 0.13 6.44 -7.57
CA ASP A 63 1.21 6.72 -6.63
C ASP A 63 1.22 5.68 -5.51
N VAL A 64 2.30 5.64 -4.75
CA VAL A 64 2.49 4.76 -3.60
C VAL A 64 2.88 5.57 -2.38
N HIS A 65 2.56 5.07 -1.19
CA HIS A 65 3.14 5.57 0.05
C HIS A 65 4.31 4.66 0.45
N GLY A 66 5.49 5.24 0.66
CA GLY A 66 6.58 4.55 1.32
C GLY A 66 6.26 4.46 2.80
N SER A 67 6.15 3.25 3.34
CA SER A 67 5.78 3.04 4.75
C SER A 67 6.67 3.86 5.69
N GLU A 68 6.08 4.48 6.69
CA GLU A 68 6.82 5.18 7.75
C GLU A 68 7.77 4.23 8.48
N GLY A 69 7.37 2.96 8.67
CA GLY A 69 8.05 2.02 9.57
C GLY A 69 7.64 2.19 11.03
N ILE A 70 7.77 1.12 11.83
CA ILE A 70 7.52 1.14 13.28
C ILE A 70 8.86 1.07 14.02
N GLU A 71 9.69 0.09 13.69
CA GLU A 71 11.05 -0.04 14.22
C GLU A 71 12.12 0.41 13.22
N LYS A 72 11.74 0.72 11.97
CA LYS A 72 12.66 1.06 10.88
C LYS A 72 12.31 2.39 10.20
N PHE A 73 12.26 3.47 10.97
CA PHE A 73 11.95 4.80 10.46
C PHE A 73 13.11 5.79 10.62
N TRP A 74 13.51 6.44 9.52
CA TRP A 74 14.79 7.19 9.42
C TRP A 74 14.89 8.41 10.33
N TYR A 75 13.76 9.00 10.74
CA TYR A 75 13.70 10.14 11.67
C TYR A 75 13.41 9.75 13.11
N SER A 76 13.53 8.47 13.46
CA SER A 76 13.34 8.00 14.84
C SER A 76 14.26 8.72 15.82
N PRO A 77 13.81 9.07 17.03
CA PRO A 77 14.71 9.53 18.08
C PRO A 77 15.70 8.44 18.52
N LYS A 78 15.38 7.16 18.28
CA LYS A 78 16.21 6.01 18.61
C LYS A 78 17.21 5.73 17.49
N GLU A 79 18.49 5.70 17.82
CA GLU A 79 19.56 5.51 16.81
C GLU A 79 19.46 4.18 16.06
N TYR A 80 19.20 3.07 16.75
CA TYR A 80 19.10 1.76 16.10
C TYR A 80 17.99 1.73 15.04
N ALA A 81 16.86 2.41 15.30
CA ALA A 81 15.72 2.45 14.39
C ALA A 81 16.02 3.31 13.17
N ARG A 82 16.78 4.41 13.32
CA ARG A 82 17.26 5.21 12.18
C ARG A 82 18.22 4.43 11.28
N GLN A 83 19.13 3.66 11.88
CA GLN A 83 20.09 2.83 11.12
C GLN A 83 19.41 1.65 10.41
N ALA A 84 18.30 1.17 10.96
CA ALA A 84 17.51 0.09 10.37
C ALA A 84 16.47 0.59 9.34
N GLY A 85 16.10 1.87 9.42
CA GLY A 85 15.28 2.54 8.41
C GLY A 85 16.03 2.67 7.09
N VAL A 86 15.29 2.58 5.99
CA VAL A 86 15.79 2.83 4.63
C VAL A 86 15.61 4.30 4.29
#